data_AF-A0A2N7N9E7-F1
#
_entry.id   AF-A0A2N7N9E7-F1
#
_cell.length_a   1.000
_cell.length_b   1.000
_cell.length_c   1.000
_cell.angle_alpha   90.00
_cell.angle_beta   90.00
_cell.angle_gamma   90.00
#
_symmetry.space_group_name_H-M   'P 1'
#
loop_
_entity.id
_entity.type
_entity.pdbx_description
1 polymer ?
#
loop_
_entity_poly.entity_id
_entity_poly.type
_entity_poly.pdbx_seq_one_letter_code
_entity_poly.pdbx_strand_id
1 'polypeptide(L)' 'MPRNDPNTLYWNSIARSSIQDAYNNFLQQENVESSPHYAHIFAMRYLREHQNAAGMSEREMIIFLAGSLPEMYD' A
#
# COMPACT_ATOMS: atom_id res chain seq x y z
N MET A 1 -5.47 -2.11 -26.18
CA MET A 1 -5.63 -1.73 -24.75
C MET A 1 -7.10 -1.89 -24.36
N PRO A 2 -7.43 -2.34 -23.14
CA PRO A 2 -7.37 -3.75 -22.72
C PRO A 2 -8.64 -4.12 -21.91
N ARG A 3 -8.79 -5.37 -21.45
CA ARG A 3 -9.69 -5.65 -20.32
C ARG A 3 -8.87 -6.40 -19.29
N ASN A 4 -8.43 -5.68 -18.25
CA ASN A 4 -8.14 -6.35 -16.99
C ASN A 4 -9.40 -7.14 -16.65
N ASP A 5 -9.27 -8.45 -16.51
CA ASP A 5 -10.41 -9.33 -16.24
C ASP A 5 -11.18 -8.76 -15.02
N PRO A 6 -12.53 -8.76 -15.01
CA PRO A 6 -13.30 -8.26 -13.88
C PRO A 6 -12.86 -8.88 -12.55
N ASN A 7 -12.42 -10.14 -12.61
CA ASN A 7 -11.83 -10.86 -11.49
C ASN A 7 -10.53 -10.21 -11.02
N THR A 8 -9.65 -9.76 -11.90
CA THR A 8 -8.39 -9.09 -11.53
C THR A 8 -8.64 -7.76 -10.83
N LEU A 9 -9.61 -6.96 -11.30
CA LEU A 9 -9.97 -5.69 -10.66
C LEU A 9 -10.62 -5.92 -9.28
N TYR A 10 -11.45 -6.95 -9.17
CA TYR A 10 -12.08 -7.35 -7.90
C TYR A 10 -11.06 -7.87 -6.88
N TRP A 11 -10.13 -8.73 -7.29
CA TRP A 11 -9.06 -9.20 -6.40
C TRP A 11 -8.13 -8.06 -6.00
N ASN A 12 -7.87 -7.11 -6.90
CA ASN A 12 -7.11 -5.91 -6.59
C ASN A 12 -7.84 -4.98 -5.61
N SER A 13 -9.17 -4.85 -5.69
CA SER A 13 -9.92 -4.04 -4.72
C SER A 13 -9.96 -4.68 -3.33
N ILE A 14 -10.16 -6.00 -3.25
CA ILE A 14 -10.08 -6.73 -1.97
C ILE A 14 -8.69 -6.59 -1.34
N ALA A 15 -7.64 -6.82 -2.14
CA ALA A 15 -6.28 -6.71 -1.65
C ALA A 15 -5.97 -5.27 -1.18
N ARG A 16 -6.42 -4.25 -1.92
CA ARG A 16 -6.29 -2.84 -1.53
C ARG A 16 -6.98 -2.52 -0.21
N SER A 17 -8.21 -3.00 0.00
CA SER A 17 -8.90 -2.84 1.29
C SER A 17 -8.12 -3.51 2.42
N SER A 18 -7.66 -4.74 2.22
CA SER A 18 -6.87 -5.45 3.24
C SER A 18 -5.54 -4.75 3.56
N ILE A 19 -4.87 -4.17 2.55
CA ILE A 19 -3.65 -3.39 2.73
C ILE A 19 -3.94 -2.11 3.53
N GLN A 20 -5.07 -1.46 3.28
CA GLN A 20 -5.46 -0.25 3.99
C GLN A 20 -5.83 -0.51 5.45
N ASP A 21 -6.52 -1.61 5.73
CA ASP A 21 -6.79 -2.05 7.10
C ASP A 21 -5.49 -2.42 7.84
N ALA A 22 -4.57 -3.11 7.16
CA ALA A 22 -3.26 -3.43 7.72
C ALA A 22 -2.43 -2.17 8.00
N TYR A 23 -2.51 -1.16 7.14
CA TYR A 23 -1.86 0.13 7.37
C TYR A 23 -2.48 0.88 8.56
N ASN A 24 -3.80 0.93 8.67
CA ASN A 24 -4.47 1.54 9.81
C ASN A 24 -4.10 0.85 11.14
N ASN A 25 -4.01 -0.48 11.14
CA ASN A 25 -3.54 -1.24 12.30
C ASN A 25 -2.08 -0.92 12.64
N PHE A 26 -1.22 -0.79 11.63
CA PHE A 26 0.18 -0.38 11.82
C PHE A 26 0.28 1.01 12.46
N LEU A 27 -0.50 1.98 11.97
CA LEU A 27 -0.56 3.33 12.56
C LEU A 27 -1.01 3.31 14.02
N GLN A 28 -2.02 2.51 14.35
CA GLN A 28 -2.51 2.35 15.73
C GLN A 28 -1.48 1.66 16.64
N GLN A 29 -0.79 0.63 16.15
CA GLN A 29 0.22 -0.09 16.92
C GLN A 29 1.43 0.77 17.24
N GLU A 30 1.89 1.56 16.28
CA GLU A 30 3.03 2.47 16.44
C GLU A 30 2.62 3.80 17.10
N ASN A 31 1.31 4.05 17.28
CA ASN A 31 0.73 5.28 17.82
C ASN A 31 1.18 6.53 17.02
N VAL A 32 1.10 6.43 15.70
CA VAL A 32 1.54 7.46 14.74
C VAL A 32 0.42 7.81 13.78
N GLU A 33 0.46 9.02 13.24
CA GLU A 33 -0.49 9.47 12.22
C GLU A 33 -0.06 9.04 10.82
N SER A 34 -1.03 8.95 9.91
CA SER A 34 -0.75 8.65 8.50
C SER A 34 0.18 9.72 7.91
N SER A 35 1.32 9.28 7.39
CA SER A 35 2.28 10.14 6.72
C SER A 35 2.98 9.38 5.59
N PRO A 36 3.54 10.07 4.59
CA PRO A 36 4.30 9.44 3.53
C PRO A 36 5.46 8.59 4.08
N HIS A 37 6.11 9.08 5.14
CA HIS A 37 7.19 8.36 5.82
C HIS A 37 6.71 7.02 6.41
N TYR A 38 5.59 7.02 7.16
CA TYR A 38 5.05 5.79 7.74
C TYR A 38 4.45 4.85 6.69
N ALA A 39 3.88 5.39 5.61
CA ALA A 39 3.45 4.60 4.47
C ALA A 39 4.63 3.91 3.76
N HIS A 40 5.80 4.57 3.67
CA HIS A 40 7.01 3.95 3.15
C HIS A 40 7.54 2.84 4.06
N ILE A 41 7.64 3.07 5.38
CA ILE A 41 8.05 2.03 6.33
C ILE A 41 7.13 0.81 6.25
N PHE A 42 5.81 1.05 6.21
CA PHE A 42 4.83 0.00 6.05
C PHE A 42 4.98 -0.73 4.73
N ALA A 43 5.07 -0.02 3.60
CA ALA A 43 5.22 -0.61 2.27
C ALA A 43 6.48 -1.48 2.18
N MET A 44 7.61 -1.03 2.73
CA MET A 44 8.84 -1.81 2.82
C MET A 44 8.64 -3.11 3.60
N ARG A 45 8.02 -3.06 4.79
CA ARG A 45 7.75 -4.26 5.59
C ARG A 45 6.76 -5.19 4.89
N TYR A 46 5.68 -4.64 4.39
CA TYR A 46 4.58 -5.39 3.77
C TYR A 46 5.03 -6.09 2.49
N LEU A 47 5.77 -5.40 1.60
CA LEU A 47 6.29 -6.01 0.37
C LEU A 47 7.42 -7.01 0.62
N ARG A 48 8.15 -6.86 1.72
CA ARG A 48 9.16 -7.85 2.14
C ARG A 48 8.50 -9.18 2.55
N GLU A 49 7.38 -9.12 3.26
CA GLU A 49 6.62 -10.29 3.68
C GLU A 49 5.68 -10.82 2.59
N HIS A 50 5.23 -9.92 1.70
CA HIS A 50 4.34 -10.21 0.59
C HIS A 50 4.97 -9.76 -0.72
N GLN A 51 5.81 -10.63 -1.28
CA GLN A 51 6.60 -10.41 -2.51
C GLN A 51 5.78 -9.93 -3.73
N ASN A 52 4.45 -9.92 -3.66
CA ASN A 52 3.59 -9.45 -4.74
C ASN A 52 2.25 -8.89 -4.22
N ALA A 53 2.30 -7.83 -3.40
CA ALA A 53 1.10 -7.18 -2.85
C ALA A 53 0.22 -6.57 -3.96
N ALA A 54 -0.69 -7.38 -4.52
CA ALA A 54 -1.62 -7.00 -5.59
C ALA A 54 -0.96 -6.44 -6.86
N GLY A 55 0.30 -6.80 -7.12
CA GLY A 55 1.08 -6.26 -8.24
C GLY A 55 1.37 -4.76 -8.13
N MET A 56 1.23 -4.15 -6.96
CA MET A 56 1.63 -2.76 -6.72
C MET A 56 3.12 -2.69 -6.37
N SER A 57 3.82 -1.78 -7.03
CA SER A 57 5.14 -1.35 -6.61
C SER A 57 5.07 -0.62 -5.26
N GLU A 58 6.18 -0.56 -4.55
CA GLU A 58 6.32 0.20 -3.30
C GLU A 58 5.82 1.64 -3.45
N ARG A 59 6.23 2.30 -4.54
CA ARG A 59 5.82 3.66 -4.87
C ARG A 59 4.30 3.80 -4.99
N GLU A 60 3.65 2.87 -5.69
CA GLU A 60 2.18 2.86 -5.84
C GLU A 60 1.47 2.60 -4.52
N MET A 61 2.03 1.72 -3.69
CA MET A 61 1.50 1.44 -2.36
C MET A 61 1.59 2.68 -1.45
N ILE A 62 2.70 3.41 -1.48
CA ILE A 62 2.85 4.64 -0.69
C ILE A 62 1.85 5.70 -1.13
N ILE A 63 1.71 5.92 -2.43
CA ILE A 63 0.71 6.86 -2.99
C ILE A 63 -0.71 6.41 -2.62
N PHE A 64 -0.99 5.11 -2.67
CA PHE A 64 -2.30 4.57 -2.29
C PHE A 64 -2.64 4.81 -0.82
N LEU A 65 -1.64 4.73 0.08
CA LEU A 65 -1.85 4.85 1.52
C LEU A 65 -1.80 6.30 2.05
N ALA A 66 -0.82 7.09 1.60
CA ALA A 66 -0.57 8.45 2.09
C ALA A 66 -0.94 9.57 1.09
N GLY A 67 -1.37 9.21 -0.13
CA GLY A 67 -1.71 10.17 -1.18
C GLY A 67 -0.53 10.93 -1.79
N SER A 68 0.67 10.78 -1.24
CA SER A 68 1.88 11.49 -1.65
C SER A 68 3.13 10.67 -1.34
N LEU A 69 4.22 10.95 -2.07
CA LEU A 69 5.51 10.30 -1.85
C LEU A 69 6.31 11.01 -0.75
N PRO A 70 7.17 10.29 -0.02
CA PRO A 70 8.11 10.90 0.92
C PRO A 70 9.11 11.79 0.19
N GLU A 71 9.64 12.83 0.85
CA GLU A 71 10.67 13.73 0.29
C GLU A 71 11.93 13.01 -0.21
N MET A 72 12.21 11.82 0.33
CA MET A 72 13.32 10.95 -0.08
C MET A 72 13.10 10.22 -1.42
N TYR A 73 11.95 10.42 -2.08
CA TYR A 73 11.65 9.96 -3.45
C TYR A 73 11.71 11.09 -4.50
N ASP A 74 12.12 12.31 -4.12
CA ASP A 74 12.37 13.43 -5.03
C ASP A 74 13.72 13.28 -5.76
#